data_AF-A0A843E0Q9-F1
#
_entry.id   AF-A0A843E0Q9-F1
#
_cell.length_a   1.000
_cell.length_b   1.000
_cell.length_c   1.000
_cell.angle_alpha   90.00
_cell.angle_beta   90.00
_cell.angle_gamma   90.00
#
_symmetry.space_group_name_H-M   'P 1'
#
loop_
_entity.id
_entity.type
_entity.pdbx_description
1 polymer ?
#
loop_
_entity_poly.entity_id
_entity_poly.type
_entity_poly.pdbx_seq_one_letter_code
_entity_poly.pdbx_strand_id
1 'polypeptide(L)'
;MNDNPEWNESYYFNLHDHSNGVTVFMRIGNKPNKNEKSIFLFAIEKDRVCGMRNAVHCDDEHKACCGLRFDLKDDGVWHITYGGPLFDTASKEPTPIMSSLDLCWKPVNPEMDYHDCVDTKGVALSASTASEHFEQFGVVKGKMKI
;
A
#
# COMPACT_ATOMS: atom_id res chain seq x y z
N MET A 1 2.94 -13.88 17.88
CA MET A 1 1.72 -13.68 17.06
C MET A 1 0.66 -13.11 17.97
N ASN A 2 -0.17 -12.20 17.46
CA ASN A 2 -1.22 -11.56 18.24
C ASN A 2 -2.52 -12.39 18.11
N ASP A 3 -2.99 -12.95 19.22
CA ASP A 3 -4.13 -13.89 19.25
C ASP A 3 -5.50 -13.21 19.12
N ASN A 4 -5.52 -11.89 18.87
CA ASN A 4 -6.77 -11.17 18.64
C ASN A 4 -7.41 -11.63 17.32
N PRO A 5 -8.64 -12.20 17.32
CA PRO A 5 -9.28 -12.74 16.11
C PRO A 5 -9.45 -11.71 14.97
N GLU A 6 -9.41 -10.41 15.28
CA GLU A 6 -9.53 -9.31 14.33
C GLU A 6 -8.19 -8.63 14.00
N TRP A 7 -7.05 -9.23 14.43
CA TRP A 7 -5.73 -8.70 14.10
C TRP A 7 -5.57 -8.55 12.58
N ASN A 8 -5.11 -7.36 12.20
CA ASN A 8 -4.77 -7.03 10.84
C ASN A 8 -3.55 -6.09 10.85
N GLU A 9 -2.75 -6.20 9.81
CA GLU A 9 -1.64 -5.30 9.53
C GLU A 9 -1.81 -4.84 8.09
N SER A 10 -1.48 -3.58 7.80
CA SER A 10 -1.56 -3.09 6.43
C SER A 10 -0.47 -2.07 6.15
N TYR A 11 0.17 -2.27 5.01
CA TYR A 11 1.15 -1.35 4.45
C TYR A 11 0.48 -0.56 3.35
N TYR A 12 0.57 0.76 3.43
CA TYR A 12 0.04 1.67 2.44
C TYR A 12 1.17 2.46 1.80
N PHE A 13 1.07 2.64 0.49
CA PHE A 13 1.90 3.59 -0.22
C PHE A 13 1.03 4.34 -1.22
N ASN A 14 1.06 5.66 -1.19
CA ASN A 14 0.27 6.48 -2.09
C ASN A 14 1.17 7.56 -2.67
N LEU A 15 1.00 7.87 -3.96
CA LEU A 15 1.76 8.91 -4.62
C LEU A 15 0.89 9.72 -5.58
N HIS A 16 1.32 10.94 -5.84
CA HIS A 16 0.80 11.78 -6.90
C HIS A 16 1.97 12.37 -7.70
N ASP A 17 1.96 12.16 -9.02
CA ASP A 17 2.85 12.83 -9.96
C ASP A 17 2.06 13.86 -10.76
N HIS A 18 2.24 15.12 -10.40
CA HIS A 18 1.60 16.24 -11.05
C HIS A 18 2.04 16.41 -12.52
N SER A 19 3.29 16.07 -12.86
CA SER A 19 3.83 16.32 -14.21
C SER A 19 3.21 15.41 -15.24
N ASN A 20 2.92 14.16 -14.85
CA ASN A 20 2.28 13.16 -15.71
C ASN A 20 0.77 13.02 -15.43
N GLY A 21 0.24 13.70 -14.41
CA GLY A 21 -1.17 13.67 -14.04
C GLY A 21 -1.64 12.29 -13.54
N VAL A 22 -0.79 11.61 -12.77
CA VAL A 22 -1.07 10.25 -12.27
C VAL A 22 -1.12 10.22 -10.75
N THR A 23 -2.15 9.58 -10.21
CA THR A 23 -2.24 9.24 -8.78
C THR A 23 -2.24 7.74 -8.63
N VAL A 24 -1.44 7.20 -7.71
CA VAL A 24 -1.42 5.75 -7.44
C VAL A 24 -1.74 5.53 -5.97
N PHE A 25 -2.65 4.59 -5.73
CA PHE A 25 -2.88 4.07 -4.39
C PHE A 25 -2.56 2.58 -4.36
N MET A 26 -1.87 2.17 -3.31
CA MET A 26 -1.55 0.75 -3.12
C MET A 26 -1.54 0.35 -1.65
N ARG A 27 -1.94 -0.90 -1.43
CA ARG A 27 -2.04 -1.51 -0.12
C ARG A 27 -1.71 -2.99 -0.21
N ILE A 28 -0.94 -3.47 0.77
CA ILE A 28 -0.89 -4.87 1.15
C ILE A 28 -1.50 -5.00 2.55
N GLY A 29 -2.53 -5.82 2.70
CA GLY A 29 -3.20 -6.05 3.98
C GLY A 29 -3.12 -7.50 4.40
N ASN A 30 -2.57 -7.77 5.59
CA ASN A 30 -2.41 -9.10 6.17
C ASN A 30 -3.46 -9.33 7.26
N LYS A 31 -4.17 -10.46 7.19
CA LYS A 31 -5.06 -10.99 8.24
C LYS A 31 -4.74 -12.48 8.49
N PRO A 32 -3.60 -12.82 9.13
CA PRO A 32 -3.19 -14.19 9.47
C PRO A 32 -4.27 -15.00 10.17
N ASN A 33 -5.02 -14.39 11.10
CA ASN A 33 -6.08 -15.07 11.85
C ASN A 33 -7.27 -15.49 10.96
N LYS A 34 -7.41 -14.87 9.78
CA LYS A 34 -8.40 -15.21 8.75
C LYS A 34 -7.76 -15.88 7.53
N ASN A 35 -6.45 -16.15 7.58
CA ASN A 35 -5.63 -16.65 6.47
C ASN A 35 -5.88 -15.88 5.15
N GLU A 36 -5.94 -14.55 5.24
CA GLU A 36 -6.20 -13.65 4.10
C GLU A 36 -5.11 -12.58 3.99
N LYS A 37 -4.42 -12.55 2.85
CA LYS A 37 -3.56 -11.45 2.42
C LYS A 37 -4.18 -10.79 1.19
N SER A 38 -4.36 -9.48 1.25
CA SER A 38 -5.07 -8.71 0.22
C SER A 38 -4.18 -7.66 -0.41
N ILE A 39 -4.40 -7.41 -1.70
CA ILE A 39 -3.77 -6.34 -2.46
C ILE A 39 -4.84 -5.40 -3.01
N PHE A 40 -4.51 -4.12 -2.97
CA PHE A 40 -5.11 -3.09 -3.79
C PHE A 40 -3.98 -2.36 -4.49
N LEU A 41 -4.07 -2.20 -5.81
CA LEU A 41 -3.15 -1.37 -6.57
C LEU A 41 -3.92 -0.73 -7.70
N PHE A 42 -3.99 0.59 -7.71
CA PHE A 42 -4.75 1.33 -8.71
C PHE A 42 -3.99 2.59 -9.10
N ALA A 43 -3.91 2.83 -10.40
CA ALA A 43 -3.45 4.05 -11.01
C ALA A 43 -4.65 4.81 -11.60
N ILE A 44 -4.79 6.05 -11.18
CA ILE A 44 -5.80 7.00 -11.65
C ILE A 44 -5.06 7.99 -12.55
N GLU A 45 -5.40 7.95 -13.83
CA GLU A 45 -4.97 8.91 -14.83
C GLU A 45 -6.16 9.77 -15.25
N LYS A 46 -5.93 10.79 -16.08
CA LYS A 46 -6.96 11.75 -16.49
C LYS A 46 -8.24 11.11 -17.04
N ASP A 47 -8.09 10.08 -17.89
CA ASP A 47 -9.19 9.50 -18.67
C ASP A 47 -9.44 8.03 -18.34
N ARG A 48 -8.66 7.42 -17.44
CA ARG A 48 -8.80 5.99 -17.08
C ARG A 48 -8.38 5.71 -15.64
N VAL A 49 -9.00 4.67 -15.07
CA VAL A 49 -8.58 4.07 -13.79
C VAL A 49 -8.26 2.61 -14.04
N CYS A 50 -6.99 2.26 -13.90
CA CYS A 50 -6.50 0.91 -14.04
C CYS A 50 -6.09 0.36 -12.67
N GLY A 51 -6.47 -0.86 -12.35
CA GLY A 51 -6.08 -1.43 -11.08
C GLY A 51 -6.39 -2.90 -10.93
N MET A 52 -6.09 -3.41 -9.75
CA MET A 52 -6.50 -4.72 -9.30
C MET A 52 -6.89 -4.69 -7.84
N ARG A 53 -7.77 -5.63 -7.49
CA ARG A 53 -7.98 -6.08 -6.13
C ARG A 53 -7.89 -7.59 -6.13
N ASN A 54 -7.14 -8.16 -5.20
CA ASN A 54 -7.08 -9.61 -5.04
C ASN A 54 -6.91 -9.98 -3.57
N ALA A 55 -7.22 -11.23 -3.24
CA ALA A 55 -6.97 -11.84 -1.95
C ALA A 55 -6.40 -13.25 -2.16
N VAL A 56 -5.35 -13.56 -1.41
CA VAL A 56 -4.65 -14.86 -1.41
C VAL A 56 -4.51 -15.35 0.03
N HIS A 57 -4.08 -16.60 0.19
CA HIS A 57 -3.74 -17.10 1.52
C HIS A 57 -2.54 -16.35 2.10
N CYS A 58 -2.50 -16.24 3.43
CA CYS A 58 -1.34 -15.69 4.09
C CYS A 58 -0.12 -16.61 3.90
N ASP A 59 1.03 -15.97 3.90
CA ASP A 59 2.35 -16.58 3.90
C ASP A 59 3.27 -15.67 4.75
N ASP A 60 4.52 -16.09 4.95
CA ASP A 60 5.46 -15.38 5.83
C ASP A 60 5.96 -14.03 5.28
N GLU A 61 5.71 -13.71 4.00
CA GLU A 61 6.14 -12.47 3.35
C GLU A 61 5.06 -11.39 3.43
N HIS A 62 5.03 -10.65 4.53
CA HIS A 62 3.97 -9.67 4.82
C HIS A 62 3.99 -8.44 3.88
N LYS A 63 5.13 -8.16 3.23
CA LYS A 63 5.33 -6.95 2.42
C LYS A 63 5.31 -7.22 0.93
N ALA A 64 4.93 -8.43 0.51
CA ALA A 64 4.69 -8.74 -0.90
C ALA A 64 3.37 -9.50 -1.12
N CYS A 65 2.69 -9.18 -2.20
CA CYS A 65 1.46 -9.85 -2.61
C CYS A 65 1.22 -9.63 -4.11
N CYS A 66 0.90 -10.69 -4.86
CA CYS A 66 0.50 -10.61 -6.27
C CYS A 66 1.40 -9.72 -7.16
N GLY A 67 2.72 -9.79 -6.96
CA GLY A 67 3.71 -9.02 -7.71
C GLY A 67 4.05 -7.65 -7.13
N LEU A 68 3.25 -7.09 -6.21
CA LEU A 68 3.58 -5.86 -5.46
C LEU A 68 4.49 -6.20 -4.29
N ARG A 69 5.49 -5.35 -4.02
CA ARG A 69 6.43 -5.50 -2.90
C ARG A 69 6.85 -4.14 -2.33
N PHE A 70 6.99 -4.09 -1.00
CA PHE A 70 7.54 -2.96 -0.25
C PHE A 70 8.79 -3.39 0.54
N ASP A 71 9.97 -2.94 0.11
CA ASP A 71 11.21 -3.23 0.81
C ASP A 71 11.81 -1.96 1.42
N LEU A 72 11.89 -1.90 2.74
CA LEU A 72 12.66 -0.87 3.44
C LEU A 72 14.15 -1.22 3.34
N LYS A 73 14.96 -0.31 2.80
CA LYS A 73 16.42 -0.44 2.75
C LYS A 73 17.05 0.15 4.01
N ASP A 74 18.31 -0.22 4.28
CA ASP A 74 19.05 0.19 5.49
C ASP A 74 19.23 1.71 5.62
N ASP A 75 19.14 2.45 4.52
CA ASP A 75 19.24 3.91 4.47
C ASP A 75 17.90 4.64 4.70
N GLY A 76 16.84 3.89 5.05
CA GLY A 76 15.50 4.43 5.28
C GLY A 76 14.70 4.70 4.00
N VAL A 77 15.23 4.33 2.83
CA VAL A 77 14.51 4.43 1.55
C VAL A 77 13.65 3.19 1.35
N TRP A 78 12.40 3.40 0.98
CA TRP A 78 11.52 2.31 0.56
C TRP A 78 11.67 2.07 -0.94
N HIS A 79 11.87 0.81 -1.32
CA HIS A 79 11.82 0.35 -2.69
C HIS A 79 10.49 -0.36 -2.93
N ILE A 80 9.69 0.22 -3.83
CA ILE A 80 8.36 -0.25 -4.17
C ILE A 80 8.42 -0.81 -5.59
N THR A 81 8.13 -2.09 -5.73
CA THR A 81 8.11 -2.76 -7.03
C THR A 81 6.78 -3.42 -7.30
N TYR A 82 6.41 -3.46 -8.57
CA TYR A 82 5.26 -4.22 -9.03
C TYR A 82 5.53 -4.78 -10.42
N GLY A 83 5.06 -5.99 -10.68
CA GLY A 83 5.01 -6.57 -12.01
C GLY A 83 3.80 -7.46 -12.16
N GLY A 84 2.91 -7.13 -13.09
CA GLY A 84 1.71 -7.92 -13.31
C GLY A 84 0.66 -7.20 -14.16
N PRO A 85 -0.51 -7.82 -14.36
CA PRO A 85 -1.61 -7.22 -15.10
C PRO A 85 -2.40 -6.25 -14.21
N LEU A 86 -2.67 -5.05 -14.72
CA LEU A 86 -3.75 -4.19 -14.22
C LEU A 86 -4.93 -4.25 -15.19
N PHE A 87 -6.10 -3.84 -14.73
CA PHE A 87 -7.33 -3.90 -15.51
C PHE A 87 -8.02 -2.55 -15.49
N ASP A 88 -8.54 -2.12 -16.64
CA ASP A 88 -9.44 -0.97 -16.68
C ASP A 88 -10.71 -1.28 -15.87
N THR A 89 -10.92 -0.51 -14.82
CA THR A 89 -12.02 -0.69 -13.86
C THR A 89 -13.39 -0.33 -14.44
N ALA A 90 -13.43 0.44 -15.53
CA ALA A 90 -14.66 0.80 -16.23
C ALA A 90 -15.02 -0.19 -17.35
N SER A 91 -14.10 -1.08 -17.74
CA SER A 91 -14.34 -2.03 -18.83
C SER A 91 -15.30 -3.14 -18.42
N LYS A 92 -16.30 -3.41 -19.28
CA LYS A 92 -17.19 -4.57 -19.14
C LYS A 92 -16.49 -5.89 -19.44
N GLU A 93 -15.48 -5.83 -20.31
CA GLU A 93 -14.64 -6.96 -20.72
C GLU A 93 -13.18 -6.57 -20.47
N PRO A 94 -12.71 -6.62 -19.20
CA PRO A 94 -11.40 -6.15 -18.85
C PRO A 94 -10.32 -7.05 -19.47
N THR A 95 -9.43 -6.44 -20.25
CA THR A 95 -8.23 -7.09 -20.78
C THR A 95 -7.02 -6.73 -19.90
N PRO A 96 -6.07 -7.67 -19.72
CA PRO A 96 -4.90 -7.42 -18.87
C PRO A 96 -3.96 -6.39 -19.53
N ILE A 97 -3.63 -5.35 -18.79
CA ILE A 97 -2.65 -4.33 -19.13
C ILE A 97 -1.37 -4.64 -18.34
N MET A 98 -0.37 -5.23 -19.01
CA MET A 98 0.88 -5.60 -18.35
C MET A 98 1.65 -4.36 -17.92
N SER A 99 1.69 -4.17 -16.60
CA SER A 99 2.16 -2.97 -15.93
C SER A 99 3.35 -3.30 -15.02
N SER A 100 4.14 -2.27 -14.70
CA SER A 100 5.30 -2.41 -13.83
C SER A 100 5.61 -1.14 -13.05
N LEU A 101 6.05 -1.29 -11.81
CA LEU A 101 6.58 -0.22 -10.96
C LEU A 101 8.00 -0.55 -10.52
N ASP A 102 8.86 0.46 -10.52
CA ASP A 102 10.18 0.45 -9.89
C ASP A 102 10.43 1.84 -9.31
N LEU A 103 10.10 2.01 -8.02
CA LEU A 103 10.02 3.30 -7.35
C LEU A 103 10.85 3.29 -6.07
N CYS A 104 11.65 4.33 -5.87
CA CYS A 104 12.30 4.62 -4.59
C CYS A 104 11.59 5.79 -3.94
N TRP A 105 11.10 5.58 -2.72
CA TRP A 105 10.53 6.63 -1.89
C TRP A 105 11.44 6.94 -0.73
N LYS A 106 11.73 8.23 -0.55
CA LYS A 106 12.56 8.74 0.52
C LYS A 106 11.72 9.59 1.48
N PRO A 107 11.65 9.24 2.78
CA PRO A 107 10.97 10.08 3.76
C PRO A 107 11.67 11.44 3.87
N VAL A 108 10.89 12.50 4.10
CA VAL A 108 11.41 13.85 4.35
C VAL A 108 11.04 14.39 5.74
N ASN A 109 10.38 13.56 6.54
CA ASN A 109 10.05 13.80 7.94
C ASN A 109 10.34 12.56 8.79
N PRO A 110 10.57 12.72 10.12
CA PRO A 110 10.55 11.60 11.06
C PRO A 110 9.22 10.85 10.99
N GLU A 111 9.25 9.56 11.28
CA GLU A 111 8.02 8.76 11.43
C GLU A 111 7.13 9.36 12.51
N MET A 112 5.86 9.58 12.15
CA MET A 112 4.84 10.05 13.07
C MET A 112 4.10 8.83 13.61
N ASP A 113 4.18 8.59 14.92
CA ASP A 113 3.23 7.71 15.60
C ASP A 113 1.99 8.52 15.99
N TYR A 114 0.81 8.04 15.60
CA TYR A 114 -0.44 8.67 15.96
C TYR A 114 -0.62 8.85 17.47
N HIS A 115 -0.07 7.96 18.30
CA HIS A 115 -0.15 8.06 19.77
C HIS A 115 0.52 9.31 20.33
N ASP A 116 1.55 9.83 19.67
CA ASP A 116 2.23 11.07 20.09
C ASP A 116 1.37 12.31 19.82
N CYS A 117 0.36 12.18 18.96
CA CYS A 117 -0.47 13.28 18.49
C CYS A 117 -1.84 13.35 19.19
N VAL A 118 -2.19 12.34 20.00
CA VAL A 118 -3.49 12.26 20.68
C VAL A 118 -3.38 12.29 22.19
N ASP A 119 -4.38 12.87 22.84
CA ASP A 119 -4.52 12.78 24.30
C ASP A 119 -5.07 11.41 24.72
N THR A 120 -5.21 11.19 26.03
CA THR A 120 -5.75 9.94 26.59
C THR A 120 -7.15 9.59 26.09
N LYS A 121 -7.96 10.57 25.68
CA LYS A 121 -9.29 10.31 25.08
C LYS A 121 -9.13 9.84 23.64
N GLY A 122 -8.23 10.43 22.87
CA GLY A 122 -7.92 10.01 21.50
C GLY A 122 -7.33 8.59 21.45
N VAL A 123 -6.44 8.24 22.39
CA VAL A 123 -5.91 6.86 22.52
C VAL A 123 -7.04 5.85 22.85
N ALA A 124 -7.95 6.20 23.76
CA ALA A 124 -9.06 5.31 24.12
C ALA A 124 -10.04 5.10 22.94
N LEU A 125 -10.23 6.12 22.10
CA LEU A 125 -11.03 6.02 20.87
C LEU A 125 -10.32 5.16 19.82
N SER A 126 -9.00 5.32 19.63
CA SER A 126 -8.22 4.58 18.64
C SER A 126 -7.96 3.13 19.02
N ALA A 127 -7.99 2.78 20.31
CA ALA A 127 -7.76 1.41 20.80
C ALA A 127 -8.69 0.35 20.16
N SER A 128 -9.87 0.76 19.68
CA SER A 128 -10.82 -0.11 18.99
C SER A 128 -10.59 -0.26 17.48
N THR A 129 -9.75 0.59 16.88
CA THR A 129 -9.62 0.76 15.43
C THR A 129 -8.19 0.57 14.90
N ALA A 130 -7.16 1.01 15.63
CA ALA A 130 -5.77 0.75 15.29
C ALA A 130 -4.91 0.73 16.57
N SER A 131 -4.20 -0.37 16.81
CA SER A 131 -3.27 -0.49 17.95
C SER A 131 -1.95 0.23 17.70
N GLU A 132 -1.56 0.42 16.44
CA GLU A 132 -0.35 1.10 15.98
C GLU A 132 -0.69 1.77 14.64
N HIS A 133 -0.26 3.02 14.46
CA HIS A 133 -0.49 3.75 13.21
C HIS A 133 0.64 4.74 12.95
N PHE A 134 1.49 4.40 11.99
CA PHE A 134 2.67 5.18 11.61
C PHE A 134 2.47 5.84 10.25
N GLU A 135 2.84 7.11 10.15
CA GLU A 135 2.74 7.88 8.91
C GLU A 135 4.00 8.69 8.61
N GLN A 136 4.30 8.79 7.32
CA GLN A 136 5.34 9.66 6.78
C GLN A 136 4.96 10.19 5.41
N PHE A 137 5.56 11.31 5.03
CA PHE A 137 5.53 11.83 3.67
C PHE A 137 6.95 11.94 3.12
N GLY A 138 7.05 11.96 1.80
CA GLY A 138 8.34 11.81 1.16
C GLY A 138 8.30 12.12 -0.33
N VAL A 139 9.46 11.96 -0.94
CA VAL A 139 9.64 12.17 -2.37
C VAL A 139 9.84 10.82 -3.04
N VAL A 140 9.06 10.56 -4.08
CA VAL A 140 9.19 9.37 -4.92
C VAL A 140 10.01 9.70 -6.17
N LYS A 141 10.86 8.77 -6.57
CA LYS A 141 11.55 8.77 -7.87
C LYS A 141 11.51 7.37 -8.44
N GLY A 142 11.38 7.24 -9.75
CA GLY A 142 11.43 5.94 -10.39
C GLY A 142 10.68 5.92 -11.71
N LYS A 143 10.26 4.72 -12.10
CA LYS A 143 9.55 4.48 -13.35
C LYS A 143 8.30 3.67 -13.08
N MET A 144 7.27 4.02 -13.84
CA MET A 144 6.01 3.32 -13.88
C MET A 144 5.61 3.12 -15.34
N LYS A 145 5.06 1.95 -15.63
CA LYS A 145 4.40 1.64 -16.89
C LYS A 145 3.02 1.09 -16.56
N ILE A 146 1.99 1.78 -17.02
CA ILE A 146 0.57 1.38 -16.96
C ILE A 146 0.10 1.13 -18.38
#